data_AF-A0A1G9FSK8-F1
#
_entry.id   AF-A0A1G9FSK8-F1
#
_cell.length_a   1.000
_cell.length_b   1.000
_cell.length_c   1.000
_cell.angle_alpha   90.00
_cell.angle_beta   90.00
_cell.angle_gamma   90.00
#
_symmetry.space_group_name_H-M   'P 1'
#
loop_
_entity.id
_entity.type
_entity.pdbx_description
1 polymer ?
#
loop_
_entity_poly.entity_id
_entity_poly.type
_entity_poly.pdbx_seq_one_letter_code
_entity_poly.pdbx_strand_id
1 'polypeptide(L)'
;MTKQQTLFESFLVLLIVSAMTLVGNHAGFNNNIIDALPGMGILLLLCISGVATNMFLLKKIPSVLFVITYGVIITLPTFPYSAVTNAYVAKVHFLALTTPILAYAGVAIGKDLAAFKKSGWRIVVVSLFVMVSTYIGSAAIAQAVLKYMGDI
;
A
#
# COMPACT_ATOMS: atom_id res chain seq x y z
N MET A 1 -1.63 -12.11 -24.69
CA MET A 1 -0.97 -12.17 -23.37
C MET A 1 -1.70 -13.19 -22.51
N THR A 2 -1.06 -14.31 -22.17
CA THR A 2 -1.68 -15.39 -21.38
C THR A 2 -1.72 -15.02 -19.90
N LYS A 3 -2.75 -15.46 -19.17
CA LYS A 3 -2.95 -15.09 -17.75
C LYS A 3 -1.71 -15.31 -16.88
N GLN A 4 -0.93 -16.35 -17.16
CA GLN A 4 0.29 -16.65 -16.40
C GLN A 4 1.40 -15.61 -16.58
N GLN A 5 1.51 -14.96 -17.74
CA GLN A 5 2.53 -13.91 -17.96
C GLN A 5 2.26 -12.68 -17.10
N THR A 6 1.01 -12.25 -16.97
CA THR A 6 0.63 -11.08 -16.15
C THR A 6 0.82 -11.33 -14.65
N LEU A 7 0.60 -12.55 -14.16
CA LEU A 7 0.91 -12.91 -12.77
C LEU A 7 2.41 -12.92 -12.51
N PHE A 8 3.20 -13.45 -13.46
CA PHE A 8 4.65 -13.49 -13.32
C PHE A 8 5.26 -12.08 -13.33
N GLU A 9 4.78 -11.19 -14.20
CA GLU A 9 5.16 -9.77 -14.20
C GLU A 9 4.79 -9.08 -12.88
N SER A 10 3.56 -9.29 -12.40
CA SER A 10 3.10 -8.73 -11.12
C SER A 10 3.92 -9.23 -9.94
N PHE A 11 4.26 -10.52 -9.95
CA PHE A 11 5.12 -11.14 -8.94
C PHE A 11 6.53 -10.54 -8.94
N LEU A 12 7.15 -10.38 -10.11
CA LEU A 12 8.45 -9.74 -10.24
C LEU A 12 8.43 -8.30 -9.73
N VAL A 13 7.42 -7.53 -10.10
CA VAL A 13 7.26 -6.14 -9.62
C VAL A 13 7.08 -6.11 -8.10
N LEU A 14 6.22 -6.96 -7.54
CA LEU A 14 6.01 -7.05 -6.08
C LEU A 14 7.30 -7.45 -5.34
N LEU A 15 8.10 -8.33 -5.93
CA LEU A 15 9.39 -8.74 -5.36
C LEU A 15 10.39 -7.57 -5.34
N ILE A 16 10.49 -6.82 -6.44
CA ILE A 16 11.35 -5.62 -6.54
C ILE A 16 10.90 -4.57 -5.52
N VAL A 17 9.60 -4.26 -5.49
CA VAL A 17 9.01 -3.32 -4.51
C VAL A 17 9.31 -3.79 -3.09
N SER A 18 9.27 -5.10 -2.86
CA SER A 18 9.52 -5.64 -1.53
C SER A 18 10.97 -5.50 -1.10
N ALA A 19 11.92 -5.77 -1.99
CA ALA A 19 13.34 -5.54 -1.75
C ALA A 19 13.64 -4.05 -1.51
N MET A 20 13.07 -3.16 -2.32
CA MET A 20 13.21 -1.70 -2.14
C MET A 20 12.67 -1.23 -0.79
N THR A 21 11.53 -1.76 -0.37
CA THR A 21 10.94 -1.44 0.93
C THR A 21 11.83 -1.94 2.07
N LEU A 22 12.40 -3.14 1.95
CA LEU A 22 13.29 -3.70 2.98
C LEU A 22 14.53 -2.83 3.19
N VAL A 23 15.13 -2.36 2.08
CA VAL A 23 16.25 -1.41 2.09
C VAL A 23 15.82 -0.07 2.67
N GLY A 24 14.64 0.45 2.26
CA GLY A 24 14.08 1.69 2.78
C GLY A 24 13.76 1.64 4.28
N ASN A 25 13.33 0.48 4.78
CA ASN A 25 13.04 0.26 6.20
C ASN A 25 14.30 0.37 7.06
N HIS A 26 15.42 -0.14 6.54
CA HIS A 26 16.71 -0.04 7.20
C HIS A 26 17.29 1.38 7.12
N ALA A 27 17.36 1.93 5.90
CA ALA A 27 17.97 3.23 5.65
C ALA A 27 17.20 4.40 6.30
N GLY A 28 15.86 4.31 6.36
CA GLY A 28 15.01 5.39 6.87
C GLY A 28 14.68 5.28 8.36
N PHE A 29 14.59 4.07 8.92
CA PHE A 29 14.04 3.86 10.27
C PHE A 29 14.96 3.06 11.21
N ASN A 30 16.18 2.73 10.79
CA ASN A 30 17.15 1.93 11.57
C ASN A 30 16.63 0.58 12.08
N ASN A 31 15.57 0.04 11.47
CA ASN A 31 15.12 -1.31 11.80
C ASN A 31 16.07 -2.35 11.19
N ASN A 32 16.31 -3.43 11.93
CA ASN A 32 17.07 -4.55 11.42
C ASN A 32 16.31 -5.20 10.25
N ILE A 33 17.00 -5.34 9.12
CA ILE A 33 16.46 -5.95 7.89
C ILE A 33 15.92 -7.36 8.16
N ILE A 34 16.63 -8.10 9.00
CA ILE A 34 16.33 -9.50 9.36
C ILE A 34 15.03 -9.59 10.16
N ASP A 35 14.77 -8.60 11.02
CA ASP A 35 13.56 -8.53 11.85
C ASP A 35 12.31 -8.17 11.03
N ALA A 36 12.45 -7.38 9.98
CA ALA A 36 11.35 -6.94 9.12
C ALA A 36 11.04 -7.92 7.96
N LEU A 37 11.97 -8.81 7.65
CA LEU A 37 11.84 -9.85 6.62
C LEU A 37 10.56 -10.71 6.75
N PRO A 38 10.22 -11.28 7.93
CA PRO A 38 9.00 -12.08 8.07
C PRO A 38 7.73 -11.24 7.83
N GLY A 39 7.69 -10.00 8.32
CA GLY A 39 6.56 -9.09 8.07
C GLY A 39 6.39 -8.81 6.58
N MET A 40 7.51 -8.58 5.88
CA MET A 40 7.50 -8.32 4.45
C MET A 40 7.08 -9.54 3.62
N GLY A 41 7.49 -10.75 4.04
CA GLY A 41 7.04 -12.00 3.43
C GLY A 41 5.52 -12.17 3.52
N ILE A 42 4.93 -11.85 4.68
CA ILE A 42 3.46 -11.91 4.87
C ILE A 42 2.76 -10.90 3.95
N LEU A 43 3.25 -9.66 3.87
CA LEU A 43 2.69 -8.64 2.97
C LEU A 43 2.79 -9.05 1.50
N LEU A 44 3.92 -9.63 1.08
CA LEU A 44 4.11 -10.11 -0.28
C LEU A 44 3.16 -11.27 -0.62
N LEU A 45 2.98 -12.23 0.29
CA LEU A 45 2.01 -13.32 0.12
C LEU A 45 0.57 -12.81 0.02
N LEU A 46 0.21 -11.83 0.86
CA LEU A 46 -1.09 -11.16 0.80
C LEU A 46 -1.34 -10.50 -0.56
N CYS A 47 -0.37 -9.73 -1.06
CA CYS A 47 -0.45 -9.09 -2.37
C CYS A 47 -0.60 -10.11 -3.51
N ILE A 48 0.18 -11.19 -3.50
CA ILE A 48 0.09 -12.26 -4.51
C ILE A 48 -1.29 -12.92 -4.47
N SER A 49 -1.79 -13.25 -3.27
CA SER A 49 -3.10 -13.86 -3.11
C SER A 49 -4.22 -12.96 -3.65
N GLY A 50 -4.19 -11.65 -3.37
CA GLY A 50 -5.19 -10.71 -3.89
C GLY A 50 -5.12 -10.51 -5.40
N VAL A 51 -3.92 -10.44 -5.98
CA VAL A 51 -3.72 -10.36 -7.43
C VAL A 51 -4.16 -11.65 -8.13
N ALA A 52 -3.83 -12.81 -7.56
CA ALA A 52 -4.26 -14.11 -8.07
C ALA A 52 -5.80 -14.23 -8.03
N THR A 53 -6.43 -13.94 -6.90
CA THR A 53 -7.90 -14.02 -6.77
C THR A 53 -8.61 -13.13 -7.77
N ASN A 54 -8.16 -11.89 -7.96
CA ASN A 54 -8.78 -11.00 -8.94
C ASN A 54 -8.71 -11.55 -10.36
N MET A 55 -7.61 -12.22 -10.70
CA MET A 55 -7.43 -12.81 -12.02
C MET A 55 -8.32 -14.04 -12.27
N PHE A 56 -8.64 -14.80 -11.22
CA PHE A 56 -9.45 -16.02 -11.33
C PHE A 56 -10.96 -15.79 -11.17
N LEU A 57 -11.40 -14.92 -10.25
CA LEU A 57 -12.81 -14.81 -9.88
C LEU A 57 -13.58 -13.63 -10.53
N LEU A 58 -13.10 -12.39 -10.41
CA LEU A 58 -13.96 -11.19 -10.58
C LEU A 58 -13.27 -10.08 -11.40
N LYS A 59 -13.17 -10.27 -12.72
CA LYS A 59 -12.52 -9.39 -13.72
C LYS A 59 -12.84 -7.87 -13.65
N LYS A 60 -13.93 -7.45 -13.01
CA LYS A 60 -14.36 -6.04 -12.97
C LYS A 60 -13.90 -5.28 -11.72
N ILE A 61 -13.30 -5.96 -10.74
CA ILE A 61 -12.96 -5.37 -9.46
C ILE A 61 -11.45 -5.06 -9.42
N PRO A 62 -11.03 -3.94 -8.82
CA PRO A 62 -9.60 -3.67 -8.61
C PRO A 62 -8.96 -4.76 -7.74
N SER A 63 -7.80 -5.28 -8.14
CA SER A 63 -7.05 -6.30 -7.37
C SER A 63 -6.77 -5.84 -5.93
N VAL A 64 -6.58 -4.53 -5.75
CA VAL A 64 -6.35 -3.88 -4.47
C VAL A 64 -7.47 -4.17 -3.46
N LEU A 65 -8.72 -4.31 -3.91
CA LEU A 65 -9.85 -4.58 -3.00
C LEU A 65 -9.73 -5.95 -2.32
N PHE A 66 -9.25 -6.96 -3.06
CA PHE A 66 -8.99 -8.29 -2.50
C PHE A 66 -7.83 -8.26 -1.51
N VAL A 67 -6.74 -7.56 -1.84
CA VAL A 67 -5.58 -7.40 -0.94
C VAL A 67 -6.01 -6.75 0.38
N ILE A 68 -6.80 -5.68 0.33
CA ILE A 68 -7.33 -5.00 1.53
C ILE A 68 -8.24 -5.95 2.32
N THR A 69 -9.15 -6.65 1.65
CA THR A 69 -10.08 -7.58 2.31
C THR A 69 -9.34 -8.67 3.06
N TYR A 70 -8.33 -9.29 2.43
CA TYR A 70 -7.50 -10.29 3.09
C TYR A 70 -6.66 -9.70 4.23
N GLY A 71 -6.11 -8.50 4.04
CA GLY A 71 -5.40 -7.77 5.09
C GLY A 71 -6.27 -7.55 6.32
N VAL A 72 -7.52 -7.10 6.14
CA VAL A 72 -8.48 -6.93 7.24
C VAL A 72 -8.77 -8.27 7.90
N ILE A 73 -9.10 -9.32 7.14
CA ILE A 73 -9.44 -10.63 7.70
C ILE A 73 -8.32 -11.20 8.58
N ILE A 74 -7.06 -11.10 8.14
CA ILE A 74 -5.91 -11.64 8.88
C ILE A 74 -5.58 -10.79 10.12
N THR A 75 -5.87 -9.49 10.08
CA THR A 75 -5.63 -8.56 11.20
C THR A 75 -6.78 -8.51 12.21
N LEU A 76 -7.91 -9.15 11.94
CA LEU A 76 -9.02 -9.24 12.88
C LEU A 76 -8.59 -9.98 14.16
N PRO A 77 -8.97 -9.50 15.36
CA PRO A 77 -8.61 -10.12 16.63
C PRO A 77 -9.20 -11.54 16.80
N THR A 78 -10.26 -11.88 16.05
CA THR A 78 -10.87 -13.21 16.02
C THR A 78 -10.09 -14.23 15.18
N PHE A 79 -9.07 -13.80 14.43
CA PHE A 79 -8.26 -14.68 13.59
C PHE A 79 -7.10 -15.27 14.42
N PRO A 80 -6.87 -16.61 14.39
CA PRO A 80 -5.94 -17.30 15.29
C PRO A 80 -4.47 -16.90 15.11
N TYR A 81 -4.09 -16.38 13.95
CA TYR A 81 -2.72 -15.92 13.65
C TYR A 81 -2.58 -14.38 13.65
N SER A 82 -3.60 -13.64 14.10
CA SER A 82 -3.62 -12.17 14.05
C SER A 82 -2.51 -11.53 14.87
N ALA A 83 -2.29 -11.98 16.12
CA ALA A 83 -1.29 -11.40 17.01
C ALA A 83 0.14 -11.57 16.47
N VAL A 84 0.46 -12.78 15.97
CA VAL A 84 1.77 -13.10 15.39
C VAL A 84 1.99 -12.30 14.10
N THR A 85 0.99 -12.26 13.22
CA THR A 85 1.06 -11.51 11.97
C THR A 85 1.25 -10.02 12.23
N ASN A 86 0.48 -9.45 13.15
CA ASN A 86 0.57 -8.03 13.49
C ASN A 86 1.94 -7.68 14.10
N ALA A 87 2.49 -8.53 14.97
CA ALA A 87 3.82 -8.33 15.55
C ALA A 87 4.93 -8.28 14.48
N TYR A 88 4.86 -9.13 13.45
CA TYR A 88 5.83 -9.13 12.36
C TYR A 88 5.61 -7.99 11.37
N VAL A 89 4.37 -7.68 11.03
CA VAL A 89 4.03 -6.58 10.10
C VAL A 89 4.35 -5.22 10.72
N ALA A 90 4.19 -5.06 12.04
CA ALA A 90 4.55 -3.82 12.75
C ALA A 90 6.04 -3.45 12.64
N LYS A 91 6.91 -4.43 12.36
CA LYS A 91 8.35 -4.20 12.13
C LYS A 91 8.66 -3.61 10.74
N VAL A 92 7.67 -3.61 9.84
CA VAL A 92 7.74 -2.99 8.51
C VAL A 92 7.14 -1.59 8.59
N HIS A 93 7.97 -0.55 8.46
CA HIS A 93 7.45 0.82 8.47
C HIS A 93 6.65 1.11 7.21
N PHE A 94 5.42 1.61 7.41
CA PHE A 94 4.54 2.03 6.31
C PHE A 94 5.20 3.05 5.37
N LEU A 95 5.98 3.99 5.91
CA LEU A 95 6.70 4.99 5.12
C LEU A 95 7.74 4.36 4.18
N ALA A 96 8.35 3.24 4.55
CA ALA A 96 9.28 2.54 3.67
C ALA A 96 8.59 2.01 2.38
N LEU A 97 7.30 1.67 2.46
CA LEU A 97 6.49 1.27 1.30
C LEU A 97 6.20 2.44 0.35
N THR A 98 6.23 3.68 0.84
CA THR A 98 5.94 4.86 0.02
C THR A 98 7.04 5.17 -0.99
N THR A 99 8.29 4.77 -0.69
CA THR A 99 9.47 5.00 -1.55
C THR A 99 9.32 4.41 -2.97
N PRO A 100 9.04 3.10 -3.14
CA PRO A 100 8.84 2.54 -4.49
C PRO A 100 7.61 3.11 -5.20
N ILE A 101 6.55 3.47 -4.46
CA ILE A 101 5.35 4.10 -5.03
C ILE A 101 5.70 5.47 -5.60
N LEU A 102 6.44 6.29 -4.84
CA LEU A 102 6.85 7.62 -5.26
C LEU A 102 7.86 7.58 -6.41
N ALA A 103 8.76 6.59 -6.42
CA ALA A 103 9.67 6.35 -7.53
C ALA A 103 8.91 6.04 -8.83
N TYR A 104 7.91 5.14 -8.78
CA TYR A 104 7.08 4.83 -9.94
C TYR A 104 6.25 6.03 -10.40
N ALA A 105 5.67 6.80 -9.45
CA ALA A 105 4.95 8.03 -9.76
C ALA A 105 5.86 9.07 -10.43
N GLY A 106 7.09 9.24 -9.95
CA GLY A 106 8.09 10.13 -10.55
C GLY A 106 8.46 9.73 -11.98
N VAL A 107 8.69 8.45 -12.23
CA VAL A 107 8.96 7.92 -13.58
C VAL A 107 7.75 8.11 -14.51
N ALA A 108 6.54 7.86 -14.01
CA ALA A 108 5.31 8.06 -14.77
C ALA A 108 5.09 9.53 -15.16
N ILE A 109 5.36 10.47 -14.25
CA ILE A 109 5.29 11.91 -14.54
C ILE A 109 6.39 12.32 -15.52
N GLY A 110 7.62 11.79 -15.37
CA GLY A 110 8.74 12.07 -16.25
C GLY A 110 8.47 11.69 -17.72
N LYS A 111 7.70 10.62 -17.95
CA LYS A 111 7.27 10.20 -19.29
C LYS A 111 6.41 11.26 -20.00
N ASP A 112 5.53 11.93 -19.26
CA ASP A 112 4.57 12.91 -19.79
C ASP A 112 4.88 14.34 -19.32
N LEU A 113 6.16 14.70 -19.30
CA LEU A 113 6.64 16.00 -18.79
C LEU A 113 6.05 17.21 -19.54
N ALA A 114 5.78 17.05 -20.84
CA ALA A 114 5.18 18.11 -21.65
C ALA A 114 3.75 18.46 -21.20
N ALA A 115 2.95 17.45 -20.83
CA ALA A 115 1.61 17.66 -20.28
C ALA A 115 1.69 18.27 -18.87
N PHE A 116 2.65 17.83 -18.06
CA PHE A 116 2.91 18.38 -16.72
C PHE A 116 3.26 19.88 -16.79
N LYS A 117 4.13 20.28 -17.73
CA LYS A 117 4.52 21.68 -17.94
C LYS A 117 3.33 22.59 -18.27
N LYS A 118 2.38 22.10 -19.08
CA LYS A 118 1.17 22.86 -19.45
C LYS A 118 0.23 23.10 -18.26
N SER A 119 0.19 22.18 -17.30
CA SER A 119 -0.67 22.26 -16.12
C SER A 119 0.03 22.79 -14.85
N GLY A 120 1.35 23.02 -14.89
CA GLY A 120 2.23 23.16 -13.72
C GLY A 120 1.65 23.84 -12.48
N TRP A 121 1.27 25.12 -12.57
CA TRP A 121 0.71 25.87 -11.44
C TRP A 121 -0.61 25.27 -10.91
N ARG A 122 -1.48 24.78 -11.81
CA ARG A 122 -2.80 24.22 -11.42
C ARG A 122 -2.65 22.96 -10.59
N ILE A 123 -1.59 22.18 -10.82
CA ILE A 123 -1.32 20.94 -10.06
C ILE A 123 -1.05 21.26 -8.59
N VAL A 124 -0.32 22.34 -8.30
CA VAL A 124 -0.04 22.76 -6.91
C VAL A 124 -1.32 23.15 -6.18
N VAL A 125 -2.20 23.90 -6.85
CA VAL A 125 -3.49 24.28 -6.26
C VAL A 125 -4.34 23.03 -6.00
N VAL A 126 -4.46 22.14 -7.00
CA VAL A 126 -5.23 20.90 -6.86
C VAL A 126 -4.67 20.01 -5.76
N SER A 127 -3.34 19.85 -5.65
CA SER A 127 -2.74 19.01 -4.60
C SER A 127 -2.99 19.55 -3.20
N LEU A 128 -2.97 20.88 -3.00
CA LEU A 128 -3.34 21.51 -1.73
C LEU A 128 -4.80 21.19 -1.38
N PHE A 129 -5.74 21.38 -2.30
CA PHE A 129 -7.15 21.03 -2.06
C PHE A 129 -7.35 19.53 -1.79
N VAL A 130 -6.63 18.64 -2.50
CA VAL A 130 -6.70 17.19 -2.28
C VAL A 130 -6.17 16.79 -0.90
N MET A 131 -5.03 17.36 -0.48
CA MET A 131 -4.49 17.08 0.86
C MET A 131 -5.39 17.61 1.96
N VAL A 132 -5.89 18.84 1.84
CA VAL A 132 -6.80 19.45 2.82
C VAL A 132 -8.11 18.67 2.90
N SER A 133 -8.72 18.31 1.78
CA SER A 133 -9.97 17.54 1.76
C SER A 133 -9.81 16.13 2.33
N THR A 134 -8.72 15.44 2.01
CA THR A 134 -8.44 14.11 2.57
C THR A 134 -8.27 14.19 4.08
N TYR A 135 -7.49 15.16 4.57
CA TYR A 135 -7.27 15.34 6.00
C TYR A 135 -8.57 15.68 6.75
N ILE A 136 -9.32 16.69 6.28
CA ILE A 136 -10.58 17.10 6.90
C ILE A 136 -11.61 15.98 6.87
N GLY A 137 -11.72 15.25 5.74
CA GLY A 137 -12.63 14.11 5.62
C GLY A 137 -12.30 13.00 6.61
N SER A 138 -11.02 12.60 6.70
CA SER A 138 -10.59 11.60 7.68
C SER A 138 -10.80 12.06 9.12
N ALA A 139 -10.51 13.33 9.43
CA ALA A 139 -10.71 13.88 10.77
C ALA A 139 -12.19 13.92 11.17
N ALA A 140 -13.09 14.31 10.25
CA ALA A 140 -14.53 14.33 10.50
C ALA A 140 -15.09 12.94 10.79
N ILE A 141 -14.65 11.92 10.02
CA ILE A 141 -15.04 10.52 10.27
C ILE A 141 -14.50 10.04 11.62
N ALA A 142 -13.24 10.30 11.92
CA ALA A 142 -12.64 9.93 13.20
C ALA A 142 -13.41 10.57 14.38
N GLN A 143 -13.74 11.86 14.29
CA GLN A 143 -14.52 12.55 15.30
C GLN A 143 -15.93 11.97 15.47
N ALA A 144 -16.61 11.65 14.36
CA ALA A 144 -17.94 11.05 14.41
C ALA A 144 -17.92 9.65 15.07
N VAL A 145 -16.93 8.82 14.73
CA VAL A 145 -16.78 7.46 15.29
C VAL A 145 -16.41 7.52 16.77
N LEU A 146 -15.45 8.36 17.15
CA LEU A 146 -15.03 8.50 18.55
C LEU A 146 -16.16 9.06 19.43
N LYS A 147 -16.93 10.03 18.93
CA LYS A 147 -18.12 10.54 19.63
C LYS A 147 -19.21 9.48 19.78
N TYR A 148 -19.37 8.61 18.79
CA TYR A 148 -20.29 7.48 18.88
C TYR A 148 -19.82 6.42 19.90
N MET A 149 -18.51 6.21 20.02
CA MET A 149 -17.91 5.31 21.02
C MET A 149 -17.86 5.90 22.44
N GLY A 150 -18.05 7.21 22.59
CA GLY A 150 -18.06 7.89 23.90
C GLY A 150 -16.68 8.23 24.46
N ASP A 151 -15.62 8.15 23.63
CA ASP A 151 -14.25 8.52 24.01
C ASP A 151 -14.01 10.04 24.03
N ILE A 152 -14.91 10.83 23.40
CA ILE A 152 -14.97 12.31 23.37
C ILE A 152 -16.39 12.83 23.21
#